data_AF-A0A0D2QYM2-F1
#
_entry.id   AF-A0A0D2QYM2-F1
#
_cell.length_a   1.000
_cell.length_b   1.000
_cell.length_c   1.000
_cell.angle_alpha   90.00
_cell.angle_beta   90.00
_cell.angle_gamma   90.00
#
_symmetry.space_group_name_H-M   'P 1'
#
loop_
_entity.id
_entity.type
_entity.pdbx_description
1 polymer ?
#
loop_
_entity_poly.entity_id
_entity_poly.type
_entity_poly.pdbx_seq_one_letter_code
_entity_poly.pdbx_strand_id
1 'polypeptide(L)'
;MASSLCLNSCAAVPGAAKQILSSLILLHKFPSSLGHKYCISKTSASLSVPITDKKEIRSTDLVALEYADLNLTDKISQELGHVRIRQHVNPLSSSFSVPAPVPNWDEVFKDPTLPLMVDIGSGSGRFLLWLAKQNPDSQNYLGLEIRAKLVKRAEFWVKELALSNV
;
A
#
# COMPACT_ATOMS: atom_id res chain seq x y z
N MET A 1 -10.84 -72.90 14.13
CA MET A 1 -9.62 -72.08 14.00
C MET A 1 -9.65 -71.00 15.07
N ALA A 2 -8.48 -70.68 15.60
CA ALA A 2 -8.25 -70.13 16.93
C ALA A 2 -8.78 -68.71 17.19
N SER A 3 -9.10 -68.51 18.45
CA SER A 3 -9.27 -67.26 19.21
C SER A 3 -8.06 -66.30 19.08
N SER A 4 -8.29 -65.00 19.27
CA SER A 4 -7.40 -64.16 20.09
C SER A 4 -8.08 -62.85 20.51
N LEU A 5 -8.16 -62.65 21.83
CA LEU A 5 -8.30 -61.37 22.51
C LEU A 5 -6.90 -60.83 22.79
N CYS A 6 -6.68 -59.52 22.67
CA CYS A 6 -5.69 -58.73 23.44
C CYS A 6 -5.91 -57.24 23.11
N LEU A 7 -6.40 -56.41 24.05
CA LEU A 7 -5.67 -55.68 25.11
C LEU A 7 -4.83 -54.50 24.62
N ASN A 8 -5.26 -53.32 25.09
CA ASN A 8 -4.49 -52.16 25.56
C ASN A 8 -3.37 -51.57 24.68
N SER A 9 -3.44 -50.25 24.45
CA SER A 9 -2.64 -49.35 25.30
C SER A 9 -3.03 -47.88 25.12
N CYS A 10 -3.26 -47.21 26.25
CA CYS A 10 -3.08 -45.78 26.38
C CYS A 10 -1.68 -45.37 25.91
N ALA A 11 -1.61 -44.26 25.18
CA ALA A 11 -0.41 -43.43 25.09
C ALA A 11 -0.86 -41.97 25.08
N ALA A 12 -1.06 -41.42 26.28
CA ALA A 12 -0.82 -40.01 26.52
C ALA A 12 0.69 -39.78 26.48
N VAL A 13 1.17 -38.72 25.84
CA VAL A 13 2.48 -38.03 26.02
C VAL A 13 2.59 -36.96 24.89
N PRO A 14 3.19 -35.77 25.09
CA PRO A 14 3.26 -34.92 26.27
C PRO A 14 2.86 -33.46 25.95
N GLY A 15 2.65 -32.67 27.01
CA GLY A 15 2.62 -31.22 26.90
C GLY A 15 3.94 -30.67 26.35
N ALA A 16 3.84 -29.76 25.39
CA ALA A 16 4.96 -28.96 24.91
C ALA A 16 4.67 -27.48 25.15
N ALA A 17 5.45 -26.93 26.06
CA ALA A 17 5.87 -25.54 26.23
C ALA A 17 4.89 -24.43 25.81
N LYS A 18 4.25 -23.82 26.82
CA LYS A 18 3.80 -22.42 26.72
C LYS A 18 5.05 -21.52 26.63
N GLN A 19 5.49 -21.21 25.42
CA GLN A 19 6.44 -20.13 25.18
C GLN A 19 5.69 -18.80 25.31
N ILE A 20 6.10 -18.01 26.30
CA ILE A 20 5.63 -16.65 26.55
C ILE A 20 6.26 -15.78 25.47
N LEU A 21 5.51 -15.46 24.41
CA LEU A 21 5.88 -14.38 23.50
C LEU A 21 5.36 -13.08 24.09
N SER A 22 6.29 -12.35 24.73
CA SER A 22 6.15 -10.96 25.14
C SER A 22 5.65 -10.12 23.97
N SER A 23 4.39 -9.70 24.03
CA SER A 23 3.80 -8.73 23.10
C SER A 23 4.39 -7.34 23.35
N LEU A 24 5.44 -6.97 22.62
CA LEU A 24 5.85 -5.57 22.51
C LEU A 24 4.89 -4.88 21.53
N ILE A 25 3.77 -4.38 22.06
CA ILE A 25 2.84 -3.52 21.33
C ILE A 25 3.54 -2.17 21.14
N LEU A 26 4.06 -1.92 19.94
CA LEU A 26 4.53 -0.58 19.56
C LEU A 26 3.31 0.31 19.27
N LEU A 27 2.74 0.87 20.34
CA LEU A 27 1.74 1.94 20.27
C LEU A 27 2.39 3.19 19.66
N HIS A 28 2.19 3.40 18.36
CA HIS A 28 2.38 4.72 17.77
C HIS A 28 1.30 5.66 18.32
N LYS A 29 1.67 6.42 19.36
CA LYS A 29 0.93 7.56 19.89
C LYS A 29 0.80 8.63 18.80
N PHE A 30 -0.40 8.79 18.25
CA PHE A 30 -0.80 10.04 17.61
C PHE A 30 -0.92 11.12 18.69
N PRO A 31 -0.19 12.26 18.62
CA PRO A 31 -0.44 13.38 19.51
C PRO A 31 -1.77 14.02 19.11
N SER A 32 -2.76 13.84 19.97
CA SER A 32 -4.03 14.53 19.98
C SER A 32 -3.85 16.04 20.17
N SER A 33 -4.63 16.78 19.39
CA SER A 33 -4.94 18.22 19.44
C SER A 33 -4.74 18.92 20.79
N LEU A 34 -3.93 19.98 20.80
CA LEU A 34 -4.14 21.12 21.67
C LEU A 34 -4.54 22.31 20.80
N GLY A 35 -5.78 22.78 20.99
CA GLY A 35 -6.32 23.93 20.28
C GLY A 35 -5.49 25.18 20.54
N HIS A 36 -5.25 25.94 19.49
CA HIS A 36 -4.79 27.32 19.61
C HIS A 36 -5.72 28.24 18.84
N LYS A 37 -6.42 29.06 19.62
CA LYS A 37 -7.27 30.15 19.17
C LYS A 37 -6.37 31.18 18.51
N TYR A 38 -6.52 31.42 17.22
CA TYR A 38 -5.85 32.53 16.56
C TYR A 38 -6.60 33.83 16.91
N CYS A 39 -6.11 34.55 17.92
CA CYS A 39 -6.39 35.98 18.08
C CYS A 39 -5.42 36.75 17.17
N ILE A 40 -5.97 37.55 16.26
CA ILE A 40 -5.21 38.50 15.45
C ILE A 40 -4.90 39.71 16.32
N SER A 41 -3.64 39.92 16.67
CA SER A 41 -3.14 41.21 17.14
C SER A 41 -1.89 41.58 16.36
N LYS A 42 -2.02 42.64 15.56
CA LYS A 42 -0.91 43.29 14.86
C LYS A 42 -0.05 44.03 15.89
N THR A 43 1.22 43.65 16.01
CA THR A 43 2.26 44.52 16.55
C THR A 43 3.57 44.25 15.82
N SER A 44 3.99 45.23 15.04
CA SER A 44 5.26 45.30 14.34
C SER A 44 6.40 45.61 15.31
N ALA A 45 7.40 44.73 15.40
CA ALA A 45 8.73 45.07 15.89
C ALA A 45 9.76 44.26 15.08
N SER A 46 10.57 44.95 14.30
CA SER A 46 11.60 44.40 13.43
C SER A 46 12.83 43.97 14.22
N LEU A 47 13.21 42.71 14.12
CA LEU A 47 14.57 42.24 14.36
C LEU A 47 14.98 41.37 13.17
N SER A 48 15.92 41.86 12.38
CA SER A 48 16.45 41.20 11.19
C SER A 48 17.31 39.99 11.58
N VAL A 49 16.71 38.80 11.53
CA VAL A 49 17.43 37.52 11.50
C VAL A 49 17.78 37.22 10.04
N PRO A 50 19.01 36.74 9.73
CA PRO A 50 19.36 36.40 8.35
C PRO A 50 18.42 35.31 7.84
N ILE A 51 17.67 35.65 6.80
CA ILE A 51 16.75 34.78 6.10
C ILE A 51 17.61 33.75 5.37
N THR A 52 17.79 32.57 5.98
CA THR A 52 18.14 31.39 5.19
C THR A 52 16.94 31.14 4.29
N ASP A 53 17.14 31.18 2.96
CA ASP A 53 16.13 30.84 1.95
C ASP A 53 15.64 29.40 2.17
N LYS A 54 14.69 29.23 3.09
CA LYS A 54 13.88 28.02 3.19
C LYS A 54 12.93 28.07 2.00
N LYS A 55 13.41 27.60 0.84
CA LYS A 55 12.56 27.36 -0.33
C LYS A 55 11.38 26.52 0.14
N GLU A 56 10.20 27.11 0.18
CA GLU A 56 8.98 26.47 0.64
C GLU A 56 8.72 25.24 -0.23
N ILE A 57 8.86 24.05 0.36
CA ILE A 57 8.71 22.80 -0.36
C ILE A 57 7.22 22.61 -0.63
N ARG A 58 6.83 22.45 -1.90
CA ARG A 58 5.44 22.18 -2.25
C ARG A 58 5.07 20.76 -1.82
N SER A 59 3.81 20.55 -1.48
CA SER A 59 3.31 19.21 -1.11
C SER A 59 3.61 18.16 -2.18
N THR A 60 3.55 18.53 -3.46
CA THR A 60 3.89 17.63 -4.58
C THR A 60 5.34 17.17 -4.54
N ASP A 61 6.25 18.03 -4.12
CA ASP A 61 7.68 17.75 -4.09
C ASP A 61 8.00 16.80 -2.93
N LEU A 62 7.32 16.95 -1.79
CA LEU A 62 7.41 16.02 -0.66
C LEU A 62 6.97 14.61 -1.06
N VAL A 63 5.84 14.50 -1.76
CA VAL A 63 5.32 13.21 -2.25
C VAL A 63 6.24 12.63 -3.34
N ALA A 64 6.90 13.46 -4.14
CA ALA A 64 7.91 12.98 -5.09
C ALA A 64 9.15 12.41 -4.37
N LEU A 65 9.61 13.07 -3.30
CA LEU A 65 10.72 12.63 -2.48
C LEU A 65 10.44 11.31 -1.75
N GLU A 66 9.23 11.14 -1.21
CA GLU A 66 8.82 9.91 -0.51
C GLU A 66 8.92 8.66 -1.39
N TYR A 67 8.52 8.79 -2.67
CA TYR A 67 8.53 7.71 -3.64
C TYR A 67 9.71 7.79 -4.63
N ALA A 68 10.77 8.54 -4.29
CA ALA A 68 11.92 8.72 -5.18
C ALA A 68 12.67 7.41 -5.43
N ASP A 69 12.66 6.50 -4.45
CA ASP A 69 13.28 5.18 -4.52
C ASP A 69 12.68 4.27 -5.59
N LEU A 70 11.45 4.54 -6.04
CA LEU A 70 10.84 3.82 -7.15
C LEU A 70 11.51 4.13 -8.51
N ASN A 71 12.25 5.24 -8.64
CA ASN A 71 12.96 5.61 -9.88
C ASN A 71 12.06 5.52 -11.14
N LEU A 72 10.78 5.87 -11.01
CA LEU A 72 9.81 5.75 -12.10
C LEU A 72 10.19 6.73 -13.21
N THR A 73 10.40 6.19 -14.41
CA THR A 73 10.80 7.02 -15.56
C THR A 73 9.59 7.63 -16.25
N ASP A 74 9.69 8.90 -16.63
CA ASP A 74 8.66 9.61 -17.41
C ASP A 74 8.51 9.11 -18.86
N LYS A 75 9.28 8.12 -19.30
CA LYS A 75 9.24 7.54 -20.66
C LYS A 75 7.82 7.12 -21.08
N ILE A 76 7.00 6.66 -20.12
CA ILE A 76 5.60 6.30 -20.36
C ILE A 76 4.76 7.48 -20.82
N SER A 77 5.10 8.70 -20.40
CA SER A 77 4.40 9.92 -20.81
C SER A 77 4.50 10.15 -22.32
N GLN A 78 5.52 9.62 -22.98
CA GLN A 78 5.66 9.67 -24.44
C GLN A 78 4.83 8.58 -25.11
N GLU A 79 4.84 7.34 -24.58
CA GLU A 79 4.13 6.20 -25.18
C GLU A 79 2.60 6.26 -24.96
N LEU A 80 2.16 6.62 -23.75
CA LEU A 80 0.73 6.77 -23.43
C LEU A 80 0.20 8.19 -23.72
N GLY A 81 1.07 9.08 -24.20
CA GLY A 81 0.82 10.51 -24.37
C GLY A 81 0.63 11.23 -23.02
N HIS A 82 0.65 12.57 -23.04
CA HIS A 82 0.31 13.37 -21.87
C HIS A 82 -1.16 13.11 -21.48
N VAL A 83 -1.37 12.20 -20.53
CA VAL A 83 -2.72 11.77 -20.14
C VAL A 83 -3.36 12.84 -19.26
N ARG A 84 -4.13 13.75 -19.87
CA ARG A 84 -5.09 14.55 -19.12
C ARG A 84 -6.18 13.64 -18.57
N ILE A 85 -6.29 13.61 -17.25
CA ILE A 85 -7.32 12.84 -16.54
C ILE A 85 -8.33 13.83 -15.98
N ARG A 86 -9.58 13.69 -16.41
CA ARG A 86 -10.71 14.41 -15.81
C ARG A 86 -10.87 13.98 -14.36
N GLN A 87 -11.25 14.87 -13.46
CA GLN A 87 -11.43 14.53 -12.04
C GLN A 87 -12.60 13.55 -11.83
N HIS A 88 -13.75 13.82 -12.45
CA HIS A 88 -14.95 13.00 -12.27
C HIS A 88 -15.12 11.93 -13.37
N VAL A 89 -15.47 10.73 -12.93
CA VAL A 89 -15.97 9.60 -13.72
C VAL A 89 -17.26 9.14 -13.05
N ASN A 90 -18.26 8.74 -13.83
CA ASN A 90 -19.50 8.18 -13.28
C ASN A 90 -19.30 6.66 -13.06
N PRO A 91 -19.16 6.18 -11.81
CA PRO A 91 -19.00 4.75 -11.54
C PRO A 91 -20.29 3.95 -11.71
N LEU A 92 -21.44 4.62 -11.85
CA LEU A 92 -22.76 3.99 -12.00
C LEU A 92 -23.19 3.86 -13.47
N SER A 93 -22.30 4.08 -14.43
CA SER A 93 -22.63 3.84 -15.84
C SER A 93 -22.76 2.34 -16.11
N SER A 94 -23.55 1.98 -17.13
CA SER A 94 -23.74 0.59 -17.55
C SER A 94 -22.42 -0.12 -17.89
N SER A 95 -21.44 0.62 -18.41
CA SER A 95 -20.10 0.10 -18.70
C SER A 95 -19.35 -0.43 -17.46
N PHE A 96 -19.71 0.03 -16.26
CA PHE A 96 -19.13 -0.43 -14.99
C PHE A 96 -20.10 -1.26 -14.15
N SER A 97 -21.31 -1.56 -14.67
CA SER A 97 -22.31 -2.36 -13.96
C SER A 97 -22.03 -3.85 -14.01
N VAL A 98 -21.19 -4.30 -14.95
CA VAL A 98 -20.75 -5.70 -15.07
C VAL A 98 -19.54 -5.91 -14.16
N PRO A 99 -19.59 -6.83 -13.19
CA PRO A 99 -18.44 -7.16 -12.36
C PRO A 99 -17.26 -7.68 -13.18
N ALA A 100 -16.04 -7.28 -12.82
CA ALA A 100 -14.84 -7.86 -13.41
C ALA A 100 -14.72 -9.35 -13.03
N PRO A 101 -14.24 -10.22 -13.93
CA PRO A 101 -13.95 -11.60 -13.58
C PRO A 101 -12.84 -11.64 -12.52
N VAL A 102 -12.98 -12.57 -11.57
CA VAL A 102 -11.94 -12.81 -10.55
C VAL A 102 -10.74 -13.46 -11.25
N PRO A 103 -9.51 -12.92 -11.10
CA PRO A 103 -8.33 -13.52 -11.71
C PRO A 103 -7.95 -14.84 -11.00
N ASN A 104 -7.16 -15.66 -11.67
CA ASN A 104 -6.49 -16.77 -11.02
C ASN A 104 -5.34 -16.23 -10.16
N TRP A 105 -5.48 -16.27 -8.83
CA TRP A 105 -4.50 -15.69 -7.92
C TRP A 105 -3.11 -16.35 -8.00
N ASP A 106 -3.05 -17.64 -8.36
CA ASP A 106 -1.80 -18.37 -8.56
C ASP A 106 -0.98 -17.84 -9.75
N GLU A 107 -1.62 -17.12 -10.68
CA GLU A 107 -0.97 -16.50 -11.84
C GLU A 107 -0.61 -15.02 -11.59
N VAL A 108 -1.26 -14.37 -10.61
CA VAL A 108 -1.08 -12.95 -10.30
C VAL A 108 0.03 -12.76 -9.27
N PHE A 109 0.01 -13.54 -8.19
CA PHE A 109 0.94 -13.39 -7.08
C PHE A 109 1.87 -14.59 -6.99
N LYS A 110 3.14 -14.33 -6.64
CA LYS A 110 4.13 -15.38 -6.39
C LYS A 110 3.70 -16.32 -5.25
N ASP A 111 3.10 -15.78 -4.20
CA ASP A 111 2.52 -16.54 -3.09
C ASP A 111 1.12 -16.00 -2.77
N PRO A 112 0.05 -16.61 -3.31
CA PRO A 112 -1.32 -16.14 -3.07
C PRO A 112 -1.84 -16.42 -1.66
N THR A 113 -1.08 -17.12 -0.81
CA THR A 113 -1.46 -17.39 0.59
C THR A 113 -1.16 -16.23 1.53
N LEU A 114 -0.35 -15.25 1.08
CA LEU A 114 -0.05 -14.04 1.84
C LEU A 114 -1.29 -13.14 2.00
N PRO A 115 -1.36 -12.35 3.09
CA PRO A 115 -2.43 -11.37 3.28
C PRO A 115 -2.54 -10.40 2.10
N LEU A 116 -3.77 -10.11 1.68
CA LEU A 116 -4.06 -9.21 0.56
C LEU A 116 -4.50 -7.83 1.06
N MET A 117 -3.73 -6.79 0.74
CA MET A 117 -4.12 -5.38 0.90
C MET A 117 -4.78 -4.86 -0.38
N VAL A 118 -5.93 -4.19 -0.23
CA VAL A 118 -6.71 -3.66 -1.36
C VAL A 118 -6.80 -2.14 -1.28
N ASP A 119 -6.43 -1.45 -2.35
CA ASP A 119 -6.56 0.01 -2.51
C ASP A 119 -7.61 0.35 -3.57
N ILE A 120 -8.64 1.09 -3.16
CA ILE A 120 -9.78 1.46 -4.02
C ILE A 120 -9.58 2.87 -4.55
N GLY A 121 -9.52 3.01 -5.87
CA GLY A 121 -9.12 4.25 -6.52
C GLY A 121 -7.62 4.45 -6.48
N SER A 122 -6.85 3.37 -6.69
CA SER A 122 -5.39 3.35 -6.55
C SER A 122 -4.65 4.23 -7.57
N GLY A 123 -5.35 4.79 -8.56
CA GLY A 123 -4.77 5.59 -9.63
C GLY A 123 -3.73 4.80 -10.40
N SER A 124 -2.52 5.36 -10.57
CA SER A 124 -1.40 4.65 -11.20
C SER A 124 -0.62 3.75 -10.24
N GLY A 125 -1.14 3.47 -9.04
CA GLY A 125 -0.59 2.49 -8.11
C GLY A 125 0.70 2.88 -7.40
N ARG A 126 1.12 4.16 -7.44
CA ARG A 126 2.42 4.61 -6.92
C ARG A 126 2.65 4.25 -5.44
N PHE A 127 1.59 4.38 -4.65
CA PHE A 127 1.59 3.99 -3.24
C PHE A 127 1.73 2.48 -3.05
N LEU A 128 0.95 1.68 -3.78
CA LEU A 128 1.05 0.21 -3.72
C LEU A 128 2.40 -0.32 -4.20
N LEU A 129 2.94 0.23 -5.30
CA LEU A 129 4.27 -0.12 -5.81
C LEU A 129 5.35 0.14 -4.76
N TRP A 130 5.27 1.27 -4.06
CA TRP A 130 6.17 1.59 -2.97
C TRP A 130 6.04 0.59 -1.82
N LEU A 131 4.82 0.31 -1.35
CA LEU A 131 4.60 -0.68 -0.28
C LEU A 131 5.10 -2.08 -0.66
N ALA A 132 4.80 -2.52 -1.87
CA ALA A 132 5.18 -3.81 -2.41
C ALA A 132 6.69 -3.98 -2.47
N LYS A 133 7.42 -2.95 -2.94
CA LYS A 133 8.88 -2.92 -2.97
C LYS A 133 9.51 -3.01 -1.57
N GLN A 134 8.90 -2.38 -0.58
CA GLN A 134 9.40 -2.40 0.81
C GLN A 134 9.05 -3.70 1.54
N ASN A 135 8.07 -4.47 1.04
CA ASN A 135 7.51 -5.65 1.72
C ASN A 135 7.29 -6.83 0.75
N PRO A 136 8.35 -7.36 0.10
CA PRO A 136 8.21 -8.30 -1.01
C PRO A 136 7.59 -9.66 -0.64
N ASP A 137 7.85 -10.16 0.59
CA ASP A 137 7.48 -11.52 0.99
C ASP A 137 6.50 -11.56 2.19
N SER A 138 5.86 -10.45 2.54
CA SER A 138 4.94 -10.39 3.69
C SER A 138 3.48 -10.20 3.31
N GLN A 139 3.20 -9.54 2.18
CA GLN A 139 1.85 -9.15 1.78
C GLN A 139 1.75 -9.05 0.25
N ASN A 140 0.55 -9.32 -0.26
CA ASN A 140 0.13 -9.04 -1.64
C ASN A 140 -0.68 -7.74 -1.67
N TYR A 141 -0.62 -7.02 -2.78
CA TYR A 141 -1.29 -5.74 -2.96
C TYR A 141 -2.18 -5.78 -4.21
N LEU A 142 -3.36 -5.18 -4.15
CA LEU A 142 -4.28 -5.10 -5.28
C LEU A 142 -4.84 -3.68 -5.41
N GLY A 143 -4.57 -3.06 -6.55
CA GLY A 143 -5.13 -1.75 -6.91
C GLY A 143 -6.39 -1.88 -7.75
N LEU A 144 -7.48 -1.25 -7.33
CA LEU A 144 -8.72 -1.14 -8.11
C LEU A 144 -8.86 0.27 -8.67
N GLU A 145 -8.80 0.43 -9.98
CA GLU A 145 -8.91 1.73 -10.64
C GLU A 145 -9.85 1.66 -11.84
N ILE A 146 -10.75 2.63 -11.93
CA ILE A 146 -11.80 2.70 -12.95
C ILE A 146 -11.29 3.26 -14.29
N ARG A 147 -10.15 3.98 -14.27
CA ARG A 147 -9.56 4.60 -15.46
C ARG A 147 -8.49 3.69 -16.04
N ALA A 148 -8.84 2.99 -17.12
CA ALA A 148 -7.92 2.08 -17.83
C ALA A 148 -6.56 2.70 -18.19
N LYS A 149 -6.47 4.01 -18.46
CA LYS A 149 -5.18 4.67 -18.75
C LYS A 149 -4.23 4.70 -17.54
N LEU A 150 -4.76 4.77 -16.32
CA LEU A 150 -3.98 4.71 -15.09
C LEU A 150 -3.55 3.28 -14.79
N VAL A 151 -4.45 2.31 -14.99
CA VAL A 151 -4.15 0.88 -14.86
C VAL A 151 -2.99 0.49 -15.77
N LYS A 152 -3.04 0.85 -17.07
CA LYS A 152 -1.94 0.58 -18.02
C LYS A 152 -0.60 1.17 -17.59
N ARG A 153 -0.61 2.35 -16.97
CA ARG A 153 0.60 2.97 -16.43
C ARG A 153 1.13 2.18 -15.24
N ALA A 154 0.26 1.75 -14.33
CA ALA A 154 0.63 0.93 -13.19
C ALA A 154 1.24 -0.40 -13.66
N GLU A 155 0.57 -1.12 -14.58
CA GLU A 155 1.06 -2.38 -15.15
C GLU A 155 2.46 -2.26 -15.77
N PHE A 156 2.72 -1.15 -16.47
CA PHE A 156 4.06 -0.89 -17.00
C PHE A 156 5.08 -0.74 -15.86
N TRP A 157 4.77 0.05 -14.83
CA TRP A 157 5.68 0.24 -13.71
C TRP A 157 5.90 -1.03 -12.89
N VAL A 158 4.89 -1.88 -12.71
CA VAL A 158 5.05 -3.20 -12.09
C VAL A 158 6.11 -4.01 -12.83
N LYS A 159 6.04 -4.04 -14.17
CA LYS A 159 6.99 -4.76 -15.02
C LYS A 159 8.40 -4.19 -14.96
N GLU A 160 8.55 -2.86 -15.04
CA GLU A 160 9.86 -2.21 -14.94
C GLU A 160 10.53 -2.43 -13.58
N LEU A 161 9.73 -2.48 -12.50
CA LEU A 161 10.22 -2.73 -11.15
C LEU A 161 10.38 -4.22 -10.82
N ALA A 162 9.94 -5.11 -11.72
CA ALA A 162 9.93 -6.55 -11.53
C ALA A 162 9.26 -7.00 -10.21
N LEU A 163 8.17 -6.33 -9.82
CA LEU A 163 7.39 -6.69 -8.64
C LEU A 163 6.46 -7.86 -8.95
N SER A 164 6.29 -8.77 -7.99
CA SER A 164 5.48 -10.00 -8.13
C SER A 164 4.42 -10.16 -7.04
N ASN A 165 4.24 -9.13 -6.22
CA ASN A 165 3.31 -9.07 -5.09
C ASN A 165 2.33 -7.88 -5.21
N VAL A 166 2.13 -7.32 -6.40
CA VAL A 166 1.24 -6.16 -6.67
C VAL A 166 0.72 -6.15 -8.10
#